data_AF-A0A8D8HEL6-F1
#
_entry.id   AF-A0A8D8HEL6-F1
#
_cell.length_a   1.000
_cell.length_b   1.000
_cell.length_c   1.000
_cell.angle_alpha   90.00
_cell.angle_beta   90.00
_cell.angle_gamma   90.00
#
_symmetry.space_group_name_H-M   'P 1'
#
loop_
_entity.id
_entity.type
_entity.pdbx_description
1 polymer ?
#
loop_
_entity_poly.entity_id
_entity_poly.type
_entity_poly.pdbx_seq_one_letter_code
_entity_poly.pdbx_strand_id
1 'polypeptide(L)'
;NEVLGFKLANAGILSSLPYMARMFSGFFFGFIGDLIRQKDLLSTTAIRKSFCLFSHLIPAVFLIIIPFVGQDPLVCVGLIVSCLGFNGASTITNLVNAQDLAPNFAATLYGFMNFLGTTAGFLA
;
A
#
# COMPACT_ATOMS: atom_id res chain seq x y z
N ASN A 1 -9.52 -13.12 -22.91
CA ASN A 1 -8.36 -13.30 -22.00
C ASN A 1 -7.17 -12.51 -22.53
N GLU A 2 -7.37 -11.21 -22.77
CA GLU A 2 -6.39 -10.29 -23.36
C GLU A 2 -7.05 -8.90 -23.30
N VAL A 3 -6.88 -8.17 -22.20
CA VAL A 3 -7.27 -6.75 -22.17
C VAL A 3 -6.06 -5.88 -22.52
N LEU A 4 -4.86 -6.48 -22.61
CA LEU A 4 -3.60 -5.73 -22.74
C LEU A 4 -2.65 -6.22 -23.85
N GLY A 5 -2.99 -7.26 -24.63
CA GLY A 5 -2.18 -7.70 -25.80
C GLY A 5 -0.72 -8.08 -25.52
N PHE A 6 -0.35 -8.37 -24.27
CA PHE A 6 1.02 -8.73 -23.89
C PHE A 6 1.21 -10.25 -23.87
N LYS A 7 2.33 -10.72 -24.47
CA LYS A 7 2.82 -12.10 -24.33
C LYS A 7 2.88 -12.49 -22.84
N LEU A 8 2.40 -13.68 -22.49
CA LEU A 8 2.33 -14.20 -21.11
C LEU A 8 3.59 -13.95 -20.26
N ALA A 9 4.78 -14.04 -20.87
CA ALA A 9 6.06 -13.77 -20.21
C ALA A 9 6.21 -12.33 -19.72
N ASN A 10 5.74 -11.35 -20.49
CA ASN A 10 5.78 -9.94 -20.12
C ASN A 10 4.73 -9.61 -19.06
N ALA A 11 3.58 -10.30 -19.06
CA ALA A 11 2.54 -10.10 -18.06
C ALA A 11 3.03 -10.46 -16.64
N GLY A 12 3.91 -11.47 -16.48
CA GLY A 12 4.52 -11.81 -15.19
C GLY A 12 5.44 -10.73 -14.63
N ILE A 13 6.28 -10.14 -15.49
CA ILE A 13 7.17 -9.04 -15.09
C ILE A 13 6.35 -7.78 -14.77
N LEU A 14 5.34 -7.48 -15.59
CA LEU A 14 4.50 -6.29 -15.45
C LEU A 14 3.61 -6.34 -14.19
N SER A 15 3.14 -7.54 -13.82
CA SER A 15 2.33 -7.76 -12.62
C SER A 15 3.13 -7.76 -11.33
N SER A 16 4.40 -8.15 -11.36
CA SER A 16 5.27 -8.14 -10.17
C SER A 16 5.85 -6.76 -9.84
N LEU A 17 6.02 -5.91 -10.86
CA LEU A 17 6.54 -4.54 -10.74
C LEU A 17 5.88 -3.68 -9.64
N PRO A 18 4.54 -3.59 -9.56
CA PRO A 18 3.90 -2.76 -8.53
C PRO A 18 4.09 -3.32 -7.11
N TYR A 19 4.16 -4.64 -6.95
CA TYR A 19 4.44 -5.26 -5.64
C TYR A 19 5.89 -5.04 -5.20
N MET A 20 6.84 -5.11 -6.14
CA MET A 20 8.23 -4.75 -5.86
C MET A 20 8.35 -3.28 -5.45
N ALA A 21 7.68 -2.37 -6.17
CA ALA A 21 7.65 -0.95 -5.81
C ALA A 21 7.04 -0.73 -4.43
N ARG A 22 5.96 -1.45 -4.08
CA ARG A 22 5.36 -1.44 -2.73
C ARG A 22 6.34 -1.93 -1.66
N MET A 23 7.12 -2.97 -1.96
CA MET A 23 8.11 -3.51 -1.02
C MET A 23 9.22 -2.49 -0.74
N PHE A 24 9.85 -1.93 -1.78
CA PHE A 24 10.93 -0.94 -1.62
C PHE A 24 10.46 0.34 -0.95
N SER A 25 9.29 0.85 -1.35
CA SER A 25 8.68 2.00 -0.69
C SER A 25 8.34 1.72 0.77
N GLY A 26 7.87 0.52 1.10
CA GLY A 26 7.62 0.10 2.48
C GLY A 26 8.87 0.18 3.36
N PHE A 27 10.04 -0.25 2.86
CA PHE A 27 11.30 -0.07 3.58
C PHE A 27 11.71 1.40 3.71
N PHE A 28 11.53 2.19 2.65
CA PHE A 28 11.85 3.61 2.65
C PHE A 28 11.00 4.40 3.65
N PHE A 29 9.69 4.19 3.65
CA PHE A 29 8.78 4.80 4.62
C PHE A 29 8.99 4.25 6.04
N GLY A 30 9.37 2.98 6.17
CA GLY A 30 9.87 2.38 7.41
C GLY A 30 10.99 3.21 8.02
N PHE A 31 12.06 3.41 7.25
CA PHE A 31 13.22 4.19 7.66
C PHE A 31 12.86 5.64 8.01
N ILE A 32 12.02 6.31 7.22
CA ILE A 32 11.55 7.66 7.52
C ILE A 32 10.75 7.68 8.83
N GLY A 33 9.86 6.71 9.04
CA GLY A 33 9.06 6.58 10.26
C GLY A 33 9.93 6.43 11.50
N ASP A 34 10.96 5.57 11.42
CA ASP A 34 11.92 5.36 12.50
C ASP A 34 12.74 6.63 12.79
N LEU A 35 13.18 7.37 11.76
CA LEU A 35 13.89 8.63 11.93
C LEU A 35 13.03 9.71 12.60
N ILE A 36 11.76 9.84 12.20
CA ILE A 36 10.83 10.83 12.79
C ILE A 36 10.59 10.47 14.27
N ARG A 37 10.45 9.18 14.57
CA ARG A 37 10.27 8.68 15.94
C ARG A 37 11.52 8.87 16.80
N GLN A 38 12.72 8.61 16.26
CA GLN A 38 13.99 8.78 16.98
C GLN A 38 14.25 10.24 17.35
N LYS A 39 13.82 11.17 16.49
CA LYS A 39 13.96 12.61 16.72
C LYS A 39 12.84 13.21 17.59
N ASP A 40 11.91 12.40 18.07
CA ASP A 40 10.75 12.79 18.89
C ASP A 40 9.98 14.00 18.31
N LEU A 41 9.93 14.09 16.98
CA LEU A 41 9.37 15.25 16.27
C LEU A 41 7.84 15.30 16.37
N LEU A 42 7.21 14.14 16.48
CA LEU A 42 5.76 13.96 16.50
C LEU A 42 5.40 12.76 17.38
N SER A 43 4.25 12.85 18.05
CA SER A 43 3.67 11.71 18.75
C SER A 43 3.43 10.54 17.80
N THR A 44 3.63 9.30 18.27
CA THR A 44 3.42 8.07 17.50
C THR A 44 2.03 8.01 16.86
N THR A 45 1.00 8.50 17.54
CA THR A 45 -0.37 8.55 17.03
C THR A 45 -0.53 9.55 15.89
N ALA A 46 0.13 10.72 15.97
CA ALA A 46 0.06 11.75 14.95
C ALA A 46 0.76 11.29 13.66
N ILE A 47 1.95 10.68 13.79
CA ILE A 47 2.68 10.06 12.67
C ILE A 47 1.78 9.05 11.97
N ARG A 48 1.20 8.11 12.72
CA ARG A 48 0.36 7.06 12.13
C ARG A 48 -0.88 7.59 11.42
N LYS A 49 -1.56 8.58 11.99
CA LYS A 49 -2.73 9.20 11.35
C LYS A 49 -2.35 9.86 10.03
N SER A 50 -1.28 10.65 10.02
CA SER A 50 -0.82 11.35 8.81
C SER A 50 -0.39 10.38 7.72
N PHE A 51 0.44 9.39 8.04
CA PHE A 51 0.88 8.38 7.07
C PHE A 51 -0.28 7.48 6.60
N CYS A 52 -1.28 7.20 7.44
CA CYS A 52 -2.42 6.36 7.06
C CYS A 52 -3.29 7.07 6.03
N LEU A 53 -3.59 8.35 6.27
CA LEU A 53 -4.34 9.20 5.34
C LEU A 53 -3.57 9.35 4.02
N PHE A 54 -2.28 9.67 4.09
CA PHE A 54 -1.43 9.82 2.90
C PHE A 54 -1.37 8.53 2.07
N SER A 55 -1.20 7.38 2.74
CA SER A 55 -1.11 6.06 2.11
C SER A 55 -2.41 5.56 1.48
N HIS A 56 -3.56 6.20 1.71
CA HIS A 56 -4.84 5.80 1.13
C HIS A 56 -5.42 6.89 0.21
N LEU A 57 -5.31 8.16 0.57
CA LEU A 57 -5.80 9.28 -0.23
C LEU A 57 -5.07 9.37 -1.57
N ILE A 58 -3.75 9.24 -1.56
CA ILE A 58 -2.96 9.33 -2.79
C ILE A 58 -3.29 8.15 -3.72
N PRO A 59 -3.23 6.88 -3.27
CA PRO A 59 -3.71 5.76 -4.08
C PRO A 59 -5.14 5.91 -4.60
N ALA A 60 -6.07 6.45 -3.80
CA ALA A 60 -7.43 6.69 -4.25
C ALA A 60 -7.50 7.67 -5.44
N VAL A 61 -6.73 8.76 -5.39
CA VAL A 61 -6.65 9.71 -6.52
C VAL A 61 -6.07 9.03 -7.76
N PHE A 62 -4.99 8.25 -7.61
CA PHE A 62 -4.42 7.49 -8.74
C PHE A 62 -5.42 6.49 -9.33
N LEU A 63 -6.16 5.76 -8.50
CA LEU A 63 -7.18 4.80 -8.94
C LEU A 63 -8.34 5.47 -9.68
N ILE A 64 -8.73 6.69 -9.29
CA ILE A 64 -9.74 7.47 -10.01
C ILE A 64 -9.22 7.91 -11.39
N ILE A 65 -7.93 8.27 -11.51
CA ILE A 65 -7.34 8.77 -12.76
C ILE A 65 -7.15 7.66 -13.81
N ILE A 66 -6.79 6.44 -13.40
CA ILE A 66 -6.52 5.31 -14.30
C ILE A 66 -7.62 5.09 -15.37
N PRO A 67 -8.91 5.01 -15.04
CA PRO A 67 -9.96 4.79 -16.05
C PRO A 67 -10.10 5.95 -17.06
N PHE A 68 -9.69 7.18 -16.71
CA PHE A 68 -9.73 8.32 -17.65
C PHE A 68 -8.52 8.38 -18.58
N VAL A 69 -7.37 7.83 -18.16
CA VAL A 69 -6.10 7.88 -18.90
C VAL A 69 -5.81 6.55 -19.62
N GLY A 70 -6.63 5.53 -19.41
CA GLY A 70 -6.34 4.12 -19.69
C GLY A 70 -6.29 3.66 -21.15
N GLN A 71 -5.99 4.55 -22.10
CA GLN A 71 -5.81 4.17 -23.50
C GLN A 71 -4.46 3.45 -23.73
N ASP A 72 -3.43 3.78 -22.94
CA ASP A 72 -2.09 3.17 -23.07
C ASP A 72 -1.77 2.21 -21.89
N PRO A 73 -1.53 0.91 -22.18
CA PRO A 73 -1.16 -0.08 -21.18
C PRO A 73 0.03 0.27 -20.29
N LEU A 74 1.06 0.89 -20.88
CA LEU A 74 2.28 1.28 -20.16
C LEU A 74 1.99 2.41 -19.15
N VAL A 75 1.10 3.33 -19.51
CA VAL A 75 0.68 4.44 -18.63
C VAL A 75 -0.15 3.91 -17.47
N CYS A 76 -1.07 2.97 -17.74
CA CYS A 76 -1.82 2.28 -16.68
C CYS A 76 -0.90 1.58 -15.68
N VAL A 77 0.10 0.84 -16.17
CA VAL A 77 1.05 0.14 -15.30
C VAL A 77 1.88 1.12 -14.49
N GLY A 78 2.37 2.21 -15.10
CA GLY A 78 3.09 3.26 -14.39
C GLY A 78 2.27 3.87 -13.26
N LEU A 79 0.99 4.18 -13.51
CA LEU A 79 0.07 4.70 -12.50
C LEU A 79 -0.20 3.70 -11.37
N ILE A 80 -0.38 2.41 -11.70
CA ILE A 80 -0.57 1.35 -10.70
C ILE A 80 0.69 1.17 -9.84
N VAL A 81 1.88 1.24 -10.45
CA VAL A 81 3.16 1.15 -9.74
C VAL A 81 3.34 2.33 -8.79
N SER A 82 3.05 3.55 -9.24
CA SER A 82 3.06 4.73 -8.36
C SER A 82 2.03 4.61 -7.23
N CYS A 83 0.82 4.17 -7.55
CA CYS A 83 -0.26 3.93 -6.59
C CYS A 83 0.18 2.93 -5.49
N LEU A 84 0.69 1.76 -5.86
CA LEU A 84 1.15 0.76 -4.90
C LEU A 84 2.44 1.18 -4.17
N GLY A 85 3.29 1.99 -4.80
CA GLY A 85 4.46 2.60 -4.16
C GLY A 85 4.07 3.55 -3.02
N PHE A 86 3.10 4.45 -3.23
CA PHE A 86 2.60 5.30 -2.14
C PHE A 86 1.84 4.51 -1.08
N ASN A 87 1.15 3.44 -1.48
CA ASN A 87 0.52 2.52 -0.54
C ASN A 87 1.55 1.75 0.32
N GLY A 88 2.83 1.70 -0.06
CA GLY A 88 3.90 1.14 0.77
C GLY A 88 4.00 1.80 2.15
N ALA A 89 3.59 3.07 2.31
CA ALA A 89 3.52 3.75 3.60
C ALA A 89 2.48 3.11 4.57
N SER A 90 1.61 2.22 4.10
CA SER A 90 0.65 1.52 4.95
C SER A 90 1.32 0.58 5.96
N THR A 91 2.56 0.14 5.67
CA THR A 91 3.31 -0.79 6.52
C THR A 91 3.62 -0.21 7.89
N ILE A 92 3.97 1.08 7.98
CA ILE A 92 4.26 1.75 9.27
C ILE A 92 3.02 2.20 10.03
N THR A 93 1.83 1.97 9.46
CA THR A 93 0.57 2.42 10.05
C THR A 93 -0.28 1.25 10.50
N ASN A 94 -0.98 0.57 9.59
CA ASN A 94 -1.96 -0.46 9.94
C ASN A 94 -1.30 -1.73 10.51
N LEU A 95 -0.16 -2.13 9.94
CA LEU A 95 0.54 -3.35 10.37
C LEU A 95 1.16 -3.17 11.76
N VAL A 96 1.78 -2.01 12.01
CA VAL A 96 2.42 -1.71 13.31
C VAL A 96 1.36 -1.43 14.39
N ASN A 97 0.23 -0.82 14.04
CA ASN A 97 -0.81 -0.45 15.03
C ASN A 97 -1.34 -1.63 15.86
N ALA A 98 -1.49 -2.82 15.27
CA ALA A 98 -1.88 -4.02 16.02
C ALA A 98 -0.79 -4.45 17.02
N GLN A 99 0.49 -4.24 16.68
CA GLN A 99 1.62 -4.52 17.57
C GLN A 99 1.68 -3.57 18.75
N ASP A 100 1.35 -2.29 18.57
CA ASP A 100 1.33 -1.35 19.71
C ASP A 100 0.11 -1.52 20.60
N LEU A 101 -1.04 -1.93 20.04
CA LEU A 101 -2.26 -2.10 20.82
C LEU A 101 -2.22 -3.39 21.66
N ALA A 102 -1.70 -4.48 21.08
CA ALA A 102 -1.67 -5.79 21.72
C ALA A 102 -0.41 -6.58 21.33
N PRO A 103 0.78 -6.28 21.90
CA PRO A 103 2.04 -6.90 21.49
C PRO A 103 2.04 -8.43 21.63
N ASN A 104 1.39 -8.98 22.66
CA ASN A 104 1.30 -10.42 22.87
C ASN A 104 0.31 -11.14 21.92
N PHE A 105 -0.62 -10.41 21.31
CA PHE A 105 -1.68 -10.96 20.44
C PHE A 105 -1.73 -10.26 19.07
N ALA A 106 -0.65 -9.61 18.67
CA ALA A 106 -0.63 -8.73 17.50
C ALA A 106 -0.98 -9.49 16.21
N ALA A 107 -0.45 -10.70 16.05
CA ALA A 107 -0.73 -11.55 14.90
C ALA A 107 -2.20 -11.97 14.82
N THR A 108 -2.79 -12.37 15.95
CA THR A 108 -4.21 -12.75 16.03
C THR A 108 -5.10 -11.54 15.75
N LEU A 109 -4.82 -10.40 16.37
CA LEU A 109 -5.56 -9.17 16.17
C LEU A 109 -5.51 -8.69 14.71
N TYR A 110 -4.31 -8.68 14.11
CA TYR A 110 -4.14 -8.33 12.69
C TYR A 110 -4.83 -9.34 11.77
N GLY A 111 -4.84 -10.63 12.12
CA GLY A 111 -5.57 -11.67 11.41
C GLY A 111 -7.08 -11.41 11.39
N PHE A 112 -7.67 -11.07 12.53
CA PHE A 112 -9.08 -10.67 12.62
C PHE A 112 -9.40 -9.43 11.80
N MET A 113 -8.53 -8.40 11.85
CA MET A 113 -8.69 -7.18 11.05
C MET A 113 -8.69 -7.50 9.54
N ASN A 114 -7.78 -8.37 9.09
CA ASN A 114 -7.72 -8.79 7.68
C ASN A 114 -8.88 -9.69 7.27
N PHE A 115 -9.38 -10.55 8.16
CA PHE A 115 -10.57 -11.35 7.90
C PHE A 115 -11.75 -10.44 7.55
N LEU A 116 -12.07 -9.47 8.42
CA LEU A 116 -13.15 -8.51 8.18
C LEU A 116 -12.93 -7.69 6.91
N GLY A 117 -11.70 -7.21 6.69
CA GLY A 117 -11.36 -6.45 5.48
C GLY A 117 -11.51 -7.25 4.18
N THR A 118 -11.10 -8.52 4.20
CA THR A 118 -11.18 -9.40 3.02
C THR A 118 -12.61 -9.85 2.77
N THR A 119 -13.42 -10.07 3.81
CA THR A 119 -14.85 -10.36 3.65
C THR A 119 -15.57 -9.22 2.95
N ALA A 120 -15.26 -7.96 3.27
CA ALA A 120 -15.82 -6.82 2.55
C ALA A 120 -15.41 -6.80 1.07
N GLY A 121 -14.15 -7.12 0.76
CA GLY A 121 -13.67 -7.23 -0.62
C GLY A 121 -14.24 -8.41 -1.40
N PHE A 122 -14.63 -9.50 -0.72
CA PHE A 122 -15.29 -10.64 -1.34
C PHE A 122 -16.76 -10.36 -1.67
N LEU A 123 -17.43 -9.51 -0.89
CA LEU A 123 -18.83 -9.16 -1.07
C LEU A 123 -19.05 -8.03 -2.09
N ALA A 124 -18.02 -7.24 -2.40
CA ALA A 124 -18.06 -6.12 -3.35
C ALA A 124 -17.83 -6.58 -4.79
#